data_AF-A0A6N7M8T1-F1
#
_entry.id   AF-A0A6N7M8T1-F1
#
_cell.length_a   1.000
_cell.length_b   1.000
_cell.length_c   1.000
_cell.angle_alpha   90.00
_cell.angle_beta   90.00
_cell.angle_gamma   90.00
#
_symmetry.space_group_name_H-M   'P 1'
#
loop_
_entity.id
_entity.type
_entity.pdbx_description
1 polymer ?
#
loop_
_entity_poly.entity_id
_entity_poly.type
_entity_poly.pdbx_seq_one_letter_code
_entity_poly.pdbx_strand_id
1 'polypeptide(L)' 'MRESYELFYWNDKWVFLGVQEASGKPLIFEDVPSGAMYWLINVKPTKDRPERIFTLDTKGEQVWW' A
#
# COMPACT_ATOMS: atom_id res chain seq x y z
N MET A 1 17.64 9.47 -3.53
CA MET A 1 16.35 9.96 -3.01
C MET A 1 15.66 8.78 -2.37
N ARG A 2 15.24 8.91 -1.10
CA ARG A 2 14.39 7.90 -0.46
C ARG A 2 12.95 8.20 -0.85
N GLU A 3 12.16 7.16 -1.07
CA GLU A 3 10.73 7.30 -1.31
C GLU A 3 9.98 6.77 -0.12
N SER A 4 8.97 7.50 0.33
CA SER A 4 8.12 7.09 1.44
C SER A 4 6.76 6.72 0.88
N TYR A 5 6.21 5.62 1.35
CA TYR A 5 4.92 5.11 0.93
C TYR A 5 4.01 4.99 2.13
N GLU A 6 2.80 5.51 2.00
CA GLU A 6 1.71 5.34 2.95
C GLU A 6 0.77 4.26 2.46
N LEU A 7 0.33 3.39 3.38
CA LEU A 7 -0.65 2.36 3.10
C LEU A 7 -1.94 2.68 3.84
N PHE A 8 -3.05 2.57 3.11
CA PHE A 8 -4.40 2.64 3.64
C PHE A 8 -5.15 1.35 3.32
N TYR A 9 -6.15 1.02 4.13
CA TYR A 9 -7.13 0.00 3.82
C TYR A 9 -8.54 0.57 3.87
N TRP A 10 -9.47 -0.03 3.11
CA TRP A 10 -10.87 0.38 3.09
C TRP A 10 -11.67 -0.29 4.22
N ASN A 11 -12.34 0.52 5.04
CA ASN A 11 -13.29 0.10 6.05
C ASN A 11 -14.33 1.20 6.27
N ASP A 12 -15.32 1.27 5.37
CA ASP A 12 -16.29 2.37 5.18
C ASP A 12 -15.69 3.77 4.90
N LYS A 13 -14.36 3.86 4.98
CA LYS A 13 -13.49 4.99 4.62
C LYS A 13 -12.08 4.46 4.45
N TRP A 14 -11.19 5.27 3.87
CA TRP A 14 -9.76 4.99 3.90
C TRP A 14 -9.21 5.16 5.31
N VAL A 15 -8.64 4.09 5.85
CA VAL A 15 -8.01 4.06 7.17
C VAL A 15 -6.51 3.93 6.99
N PHE A 16 -5.75 4.88 7.56
CA PHE A 16 -4.30 4.84 7.54
C PHE A 16 -3.78 3.62 8.30
N LEU A 17 -2.84 2.91 7.69
CA LEU A 17 -2.20 1.72 8.26
C LEU A 17 -0.78 2.01 8.70
N GLY A 18 0.00 2.72 7.87
CA GLY A 18 1.39 3.03 8.20
C GLY A 18 2.15 3.68 7.06
N VAL A 19 3.43 3.97 7.33
CA VAL A 19 4.39 4.52 6.37
C VAL A 19 5.64 3.65 6.31
N GLN A 20 6.21 3.46 5.13
CA GLN A 20 7.46 2.73 4.91
C GLN A 20 8.39 3.48 3.95
N GLU A 21 9.71 3.42 4.20
CA GLU A 21 10.72 3.97 3.28
C GLU A 21 11.22 2.89 2.32
N ALA A 22 11.12 3.14 1.02
CA ALA A 22 11.70 2.29 -0.01
C ALA A 22 13.22 2.39 0.03
N SER A 23 13.87 1.26 0.29
CA SER A 23 15.32 1.10 0.41
C SER A 23 15.89 0.05 -0.54
N GLY A 24 15.20 -0.19 -1.67
CA GLY A 24 15.57 -1.24 -2.64
C GLY A 24 15.15 -2.65 -2.23
N LYS A 25 14.40 -2.77 -1.12
CA LYS A 25 13.75 -3.99 -0.65
C LYS A 25 12.22 -3.84 -0.77
N PRO A 26 11.45 -4.94 -0.75
CA PRO A 26 10.00 -4.87 -0.64
C PRO A 26 9.57 -4.04 0.58
N LEU A 27 8.48 -3.29 0.43
CA LEU A 27 7.83 -2.63 1.56
C LEU A 27 7.10 -3.69 2.38
N ILE A 28 7.30 -3.69 3.70
CA ILE A 28 6.67 -4.64 4.61
C ILE A 28 5.74 -3.87 5.53
N PHE A 29 4.46 -4.24 5.51
CA PHE A 29 3.43 -3.76 6.43
C PHE A 29 2.90 -4.99 7.17
N GLU A 30 2.96 -4.97 8.49
CA GLU A 30 2.52 -6.08 9.35
C GLU A 30 1.07 -5.85 9.83
N ASP A 31 0.41 -6.90 10.31
CA ASP A 31 -0.92 -6.88 10.92
C ASP A 31 -2.02 -6.21 10.06
N VAL A 32 -1.96 -6.42 8.74
CA VAL A 32 -2.92 -5.85 7.79
C VAL A 32 -4.25 -6.64 7.76
N PRO A 33 -5.42 -6.00 7.61
CA PRO A 33 -6.70 -6.70 7.62
C PRO A 33 -6.94 -7.61 6.41
N SER A 34 -7.19 -8.89 6.60
CA SER A 34 -7.50 -9.81 5.49
C SER A 34 -8.78 -9.43 4.75
N GLY A 35 -8.82 -9.62 3.43
CA GLY A 35 -10.03 -9.39 2.62
C GLY A 35 -10.37 -7.91 2.42
N ALA A 36 -9.44 -7.00 2.71
CA ALA A 36 -9.61 -5.57 2.47
C ALA A 36 -9.07 -5.13 1.10
N MET A 37 -9.58 -3.98 0.64
CA MET A 37 -8.97 -3.22 -0.44
C MET A 37 -7.94 -2.27 0.14
N TYR A 38 -6.78 -2.16 -0.51
CA TYR A 38 -5.66 -1.34 -0.08
C TYR A 38 -5.36 -0.25 -1.09
N TRP A 39 -4.83 0.87 -0.57
CA TRP A 39 -4.36 2.00 -1.36
C TRP A 39 -2.96 2.38 -0.91
N LEU A 40 -1.99 2.19 -1.81
CA LEU A 40 -0.59 2.53 -1.61
C LEU A 40 -0.30 3.86 -2.29
N ILE A 41 0.15 4.84 -1.51
CA ILE A 41 0.42 6.20 -1.95
C ILE A 41 1.89 6.51 -1.76
N ASN A 42 2.58 7.01 -2.79
CA ASN A 42 3.88 7.63 -2.61
C ASN A 42 3.68 9.03 -2.02
N VAL A 43 4.31 9.34 -0.89
CA VAL A 43 4.21 10.64 -0.19
C VAL A 43 4.62 11.83 -1.07
N LYS A 44 5.46 11.58 -2.09
CA LYS A 44 5.80 12.56 -3.14
C LYS A 44 5.41 11.98 -4.50
N PRO A 45 4.11 12.00 -4.86
CA PRO A 45 3.66 11.40 -6.10
C PRO A 45 4.30 12.11 -7.29
N THR A 46 4.82 11.33 -8.23
CA THR A 46 5.26 11.83 -9.54
C THR A 46 4.45 11.15 -10.63
N LYS A 47 4.48 11.69 -11.86
CA LYS A 47 3.78 11.08 -13.01
C LYS A 47 4.14 9.60 -13.22
N ASP A 48 5.37 9.22 -12.88
CA ASP A 48 5.90 7.87 -13.11
C ASP A 48 5.74 6.94 -11.89
N ARG A 49 5.33 7.48 -10.74
CA ARG A 49 5.09 6.73 -9.50
C ARG A 49 3.72 7.08 -8.92
N PRO A 50 2.64 6.63 -9.59
CA PRO A 50 1.30 6.96 -9.18
C PRO A 50 0.88 6.06 -8.01
N GLU A 51 -0.18 6.50 -7.35
CA GLU A 51 -0.94 5.71 -6.39
C GLU A 51 -1.40 4.38 -6.98
N ARG A 52 -1.58 3.36 -6.14
CA ARG A 52 -2.01 2.02 -6.57
C ARG A 52 -3.05 1.45 -5.63
N ILE A 53 -4.11 0.89 -6.21
CA ILE A 53 -5.10 0.10 -5.50
C ILE A 53 -4.76 -1.38 -5.69
N PHE A 54 -4.89 -2.17 -4.63
CA PHE A 54 -4.71 -3.61 -4.70
C PHE A 54 -5.55 -4.34 -3.65
N THR A 55 -5.72 -5.64 -3.84
CA THR A 55 -6.31 -6.56 -2.86
C THR A 55 -5.34 -7.70 -2.58
N LEU A 56 -5.55 -8.43 -1.48
CA LEU A 56 -4.90 -9.71 -1.24
C LEU A 56 -5.88 -10.83 -1.57
N ASP A 57 -5.43 -11.82 -2.33
CA ASP A 57 -6.24 -13.00 -2.64
C ASP A 57 -6.33 -13.96 -1.44
N THR A 58 -7.03 -15.08 -1.61
CA THR A 58 -7.19 -16.10 -0.55
C THR A 58 -5.89 -16.76 -0.09
N LYS A 59 -4.80 -16.62 -0.85
CA LYS A 59 -3.45 -17.11 -0.50
C LYS A 59 -2.57 -16.01 0.08
N GLY A 60 -3.06 -14.78 0.15
CA GLY A 60 -2.30 -13.60 0.58
C GLY A 60 -1.44 -12.99 -0.53
N GLU A 61 -1.66 -13.38 -1.79
CA GLU A 61 -0.95 -12.82 -2.93
C GLU A 61 -1.56 -11.49 -3.38
N GLN A 62 -0.70 -10.56 -3.79
CA GLN A 62 -1.12 -9.21 -4.19
C GLN A 62 -1.72 -9.20 -5.61
N VAL A 63 -2.94 -8.64 -5.72
CA VAL A 63 -3.66 -8.44 -6.98
C VAL A 63 -3.88 -6.96 -7.22
N TRP A 64 -3.34 -6.43 -8.33
CA TRP A 64 -3.39 -5.01 -8.69
C TRP A 64 -4.62 -4.65 -9.53
N TRP A 65 -5.16 -3.44 -9.33
CA TRP A 65 -6.32 -2.89 -10.04
C TRP A 65 -6.04 -1.51 -10.64
#